data_AF-A0A9J6FBD4-F1
#
_entry.id   AF-A0A9J6FBD4-F1
#
_cell.length_a   1.000
_cell.length_b   1.000
_cell.length_c   1.000
_cell.angle_alpha   90.00
_cell.angle_beta   90.00
_cell.angle_gamma   90.00
#
_symmetry.space_group_name_H-M   'P 1'
#
loop_
_entity.id
_entity.type
_entity.pdbx_description
1 polymer ?
#
loop_
_entity_poly.entity_id
_entity_poly.type
_entity_poly.pdbx_seq_one_letter_code
_entity_poly.pdbx_strand_id
1 'polypeptide(L)'
;MPSVSPEERARIVALFIHGVPQRGIAEQTGRPLSTINRICQAYRDQRRLENLPRGHRQRATGNEEDLHFVAAAVDSPNITAREIKDTFELSASTSTITRRLHEADLRSRVPSQKPLV
;
A
#
# COMPACT_ATOMS: atom_id res chain seq x y z
N MET A 1 4.75 -6.73 20.59
CA MET A 1 4.47 -5.46 21.29
C MET A 1 3.42 -4.70 20.51
N PRO A 2 2.31 -4.27 21.13
CA PRO A 2 1.28 -3.50 20.45
C PRO A 2 1.84 -2.15 19.98
N SER A 3 1.30 -1.64 18.86
CA SER A 3 1.65 -0.31 18.36
C SER A 3 1.25 0.78 19.37
N VAL A 4 2.12 1.77 19.57
CA VAL A 4 1.81 2.97 20.36
C VAL A 4 0.68 3.73 19.67
N SER A 5 -0.37 4.07 20.41
CA SER A 5 -1.49 4.85 19.86
C SER A 5 -1.03 6.29 19.54
N PRO A 6 -1.73 7.01 18.63
CA PRO A 6 -1.39 8.41 18.34
C PRO A 6 -1.42 9.30 19.59
N GLU A 7 -2.39 9.10 20.48
CA GLU A 7 -2.52 9.83 21.74
C GLU A 7 -1.36 9.57 22.70
N GLU A 8 -0.98 8.30 22.87
CA GLU A 8 0.15 7.92 23.71
C GLU A 8 1.46 8.48 23.15
N ARG A 9 1.60 8.49 21.82
CA ARG A 9 2.76 9.07 21.15
C ARG A 9 2.83 10.58 21.34
N ALA A 10 1.70 11.30 21.29
CA ALA A 10 1.64 12.72 21.60
C ALA A 10 2.04 12.99 23.06
N ARG A 11 1.59 12.16 24.01
CA ARG A 11 1.99 12.24 25.42
C ARG A 11 3.50 12.05 25.61
N ILE A 12 4.10 11.06 24.93
CA ILE A 12 5.55 10.83 24.96
C ILE A 12 6.32 12.06 24.46
N VAL A 13 5.87 12.66 23.34
CA VAL A 13 6.53 13.85 22.79
C VAL A 13 6.35 15.06 23.70
N ALA A 14 5.19 15.24 24.32
CA ALA A 14 4.97 16.30 25.30
C ALA A 14 5.96 16.20 26.48
N LEU A 15 6.11 15.02 27.07
CA LEU A 15 7.09 14.78 28.15
C LEU A 15 8.53 15.07 27.70
N PHE A 16 8.87 14.71 26.46
CA PHE A 16 10.17 15.01 25.88
C PHE A 16 10.40 16.52 25.69
N ILE A 17 9.38 17.26 25.23
CA ILE A 17 9.44 18.73 25.10
C ILE A 17 9.62 19.40 26.47
N HIS A 18 8.97 18.87 27.51
CA HIS A 18 9.11 19.33 28.90
C HIS A 18 10.44 18.93 29.56
N GLY A 19 11.37 18.29 28.83
CA GLY A 19 12.71 17.98 29.32
C GLY A 19 12.82 16.72 30.17
N VAL A 20 11.78 15.87 30.21
CA VAL A 20 11.85 14.59 30.94
C VAL A 20 12.87 13.68 30.23
N PRO A 21 13.82 13.06 30.95
CA PRO A 21 14.79 12.15 30.34
C PRO A 21 14.08 10.92 29.76
N GLN A 22 14.55 10.43 28.61
CA GLN A 22 13.91 9.32 27.87
C GLN A 22 13.74 8.04 28.72
N ARG A 23 14.65 7.78 29.66
CA ARG A 23 14.50 6.68 30.64
C ARG A 23 13.32 6.91 31.58
N GLY A 24 13.15 8.12 32.10
CA GLY A 24 11.98 8.47 32.92
C GLY A 24 10.66 8.41 32.15
N ILE A 25 10.67 8.76 30.85
CA ILE A 25 9.50 8.60 29.98
C ILE A 25 9.16 7.11 29.81
N ALA A 26 10.17 6.25 29.63
CA ALA A 26 9.98 4.80 29.50
C ALA A 26 9.34 4.20 30.77
N GLU A 27 9.82 4.61 31.95
CA GLU A 27 9.26 4.20 33.24
C GLU A 27 7.80 4.68 33.41
N GLN A 28 7.49 5.94 33.08
CA GLN A 28 6.14 6.49 33.20
C GLN A 28 5.13 5.87 32.22
N THR A 29 5.57 5.50 31.02
CA THR A 29 4.70 4.95 29.97
C THR A 29 4.68 3.43 29.92
N GLY A 30 5.55 2.75 30.67
CA GLY A 30 5.72 1.30 30.62
C GLY A 30 6.22 0.79 29.25
N ARG A 31 6.83 1.66 28.43
CA ARG A 31 7.29 1.33 27.08
C ARG A 31 8.80 1.08 27.06
N PRO A 32 9.28 0.16 26.19
CA PRO A 32 10.71 -0.06 26.03
C PRO A 32 11.43 1.23 25.61
N LEU A 33 12.63 1.45 26.17
CA LEU A 33 13.46 2.62 25.86
C LEU A 33 13.72 2.77 24.36
N SER A 34 13.87 1.67 23.62
CA SER A 34 14.01 1.69 22.15
C SER A 34 12.83 2.34 21.44
N THR A 35 11.61 2.14 21.95
CA THR A 35 10.39 2.78 21.41
C THR A 35 10.40 4.27 21.68
N ILE A 36 10.73 4.67 22.91
CA ILE A 36 10.83 6.09 23.30
C ILE A 36 11.89 6.81 22.47
N ASN A 37 13.09 6.22 22.35
CA ASN A 37 14.18 6.78 21.57
C ASN A 37 13.77 6.98 20.10
N ARG A 38 13.13 5.98 19.50
CA ARG A 38 12.63 6.06 18.12
C ARG A 38 11.60 7.18 17.93
N ILE A 39 10.67 7.35 18.89
CA ILE A 39 9.65 8.41 18.84
C ILE A 39 10.30 9.80 19.01
N CYS A 40 11.17 9.97 20.00
CA CYS A 40 11.86 11.23 20.27
C CYS A 40 12.77 11.63 19.11
N GLN A 41 13.50 10.67 18.52
CA GLN A 41 14.35 10.90 17.34
C GLN A 41 13.50 11.33 16.15
N ALA A 42 12.40 10.62 15.87
CA ALA A 42 11.45 10.99 14.83
C ALA A 42 10.94 12.44 14.99
N TYR A 43 10.62 12.84 16.22
CA TYR A 43 10.17 14.20 16.50
C TYR A 43 11.30 15.23 16.38
N ARG A 44 12.51 14.91 16.85
CA ARG A 44 13.68 15.78 16.74
C ARG A 44 14.04 16.08 15.28
N ASP A 45 14.03 15.05 14.44
CA ASP A 45 14.54 15.17 13.06
C ASP A 45 13.49 15.74 12.10
N GLN A 46 12.21 15.37 12.28
CA GLN A 46 11.16 15.64 11.29
C GLN A 46 9.92 16.33 11.89
N ARG A 47 9.93 16.65 13.20
CA ARG A 47 8.77 17.19 13.95
C ARG A 47 7.48 16.37 13.80
N ARG A 48 7.60 15.08 13.48
CA ARG A 48 6.44 14.20 13.22
C ARG A 48 5.89 13.55 14.49
N LEU A 49 4.56 13.57 14.61
CA LEU A 49 3.81 12.86 15.64
C LEU A 49 3.18 11.55 15.13
N GLU A 50 3.28 11.27 13.84
CA GLU A 50 2.68 10.09 13.23
C GLU A 50 3.76 9.13 12.72
N ASN A 51 3.34 7.88 12.50
CA ASN A 51 4.17 6.92 11.77
C ASN A 51 4.13 7.28 10.29
N LEU A 52 5.27 7.08 9.60
CA LEU A 52 5.24 7.10 8.14
C LEU A 52 4.29 6.00 7.64
N PRO A 53 3.59 6.26 6.52
CA PRO A 53 2.90 5.19 5.82
C PRO A 53 3.91 4.08 5.53
N ARG A 54 3.47 2.82 5.70
CA ARG A 54 4.32 1.69 5.37
C ARG A 54 4.60 1.72 3.87
N GLY A 55 5.85 1.48 3.49
CA GLY A 55 6.17 1.24 2.10
C GLY A 55 5.36 0.06 1.58
N HIS A 56 4.70 0.24 0.44
CA HIS A 56 4.07 -0.85 -0.29
C HIS A 56 5.04 -1.38 -1.33
N ARG A 57 4.86 -2.65 -1.72
CA ARG A 57 5.58 -3.21 -2.86
C ARG A 57 5.20 -2.43 -4.11
N GLN A 58 6.20 -1.94 -4.83
CA GLN A 58 5.97 -1.22 -6.09
C GLN A 58 5.25 -2.11 -7.09
N ARG A 59 4.39 -1.48 -7.89
CA ARG A 59 3.64 -2.15 -8.96
C ARG A 59 4.63 -2.70 -9.99
N ALA A 60 4.33 -3.88 -10.54
CA ALA A 60 5.13 -4.48 -11.61
C ALA A 60 4.91 -3.79 -12.96
N THR A 61 3.76 -3.11 -13.12
CA THR A 61 3.40 -2.36 -14.32
C THR A 61 3.32 -0.87 -14.03
N GLY A 62 3.69 -0.07 -15.03
CA GLY A 62 3.54 1.38 -15.06
C GLY A 62 2.14 1.83 -15.48
N ASN A 63 1.84 3.12 -15.29
CA ASN A 63 0.54 3.69 -15.67
C ASN A 63 0.30 3.65 -17.18
N GLU A 64 1.35 3.85 -17.98
CA GLU A 64 1.26 3.83 -19.44
C GLU A 64 0.94 2.43 -19.97
N GLU A 65 1.60 1.41 -19.43
CA GLU A 65 1.30 0.02 -19.75
C GLU A 65 -0.15 -0.33 -19.37
N ASP A 66 -0.59 0.07 -18.17
CA ASP A 66 -1.97 -0.16 -17.72
C ASP A 66 -3.00 0.48 -18.68
N LEU A 67 -2.72 1.69 -19.21
CA LEU A 67 -3.55 2.35 -20.22
C LEU A 67 -3.59 1.58 -21.54
N HIS A 68 -2.46 1.03 -21.98
CA HIS A 68 -2.42 0.18 -23.17
C HIS A 68 -3.27 -1.08 -23.03
N PHE A 69 -3.28 -1.71 -21.85
CA PHE A 69 -4.12 -2.89 -21.60
C PHE A 69 -5.61 -2.53 -21.71
N VAL A 70 -5.99 -1.42 -21.10
CA VAL A 70 -7.37 -0.91 -21.15
C VAL A 70 -7.76 -0.58 -22.59
N ALA A 71 -6.92 0.12 -23.33
CA ALA A 71 -7.18 0.46 -24.74
C ALA A 71 -7.35 -0.81 -25.60
N ALA A 72 -6.47 -1.79 -25.46
CA ALA A 72 -6.55 -3.05 -26.20
C ALA A 72 -7.84 -3.83 -25.88
N ALA A 73 -8.23 -3.88 -24.60
CA ALA A 73 -9.46 -4.56 -24.18
C ALA A 73 -10.74 -3.81 -24.58
N VAL A 74 -10.68 -2.48 -24.71
CA VAL A 74 -11.82 -1.67 -25.20
C VAL A 74 -11.98 -1.83 -26.72
N ASP A 75 -10.88 -1.76 -27.47
CA ASP A 75 -10.89 -1.92 -28.93
C ASP A 75 -11.26 -3.36 -29.33
N SER A 76 -10.78 -4.35 -28.58
CA SER A 76 -11.06 -5.76 -28.81
C SER A 76 -11.57 -6.45 -27.53
N PRO A 77 -12.88 -6.44 -27.25
CA PRO A 77 -13.46 -6.98 -26.01
C PRO A 77 -13.21 -8.48 -25.75
N ASN A 78 -12.88 -9.23 -26.79
CA ASN A 78 -12.60 -10.67 -26.70
C ASN A 78 -11.10 -10.99 -26.51
N ILE A 79 -10.23 -9.97 -26.48
CA ILE A 79 -8.80 -10.18 -26.32
C ILE A 79 -8.50 -10.81 -24.95
N THR A 80 -7.64 -11.82 -24.95
CA THR A 80 -7.23 -12.51 -23.75
C THR A 80 -6.04 -11.81 -23.10
N ALA A 81 -5.88 -11.99 -21.77
CA ALA A 81 -4.73 -11.47 -21.06
C ALA A 81 -3.39 -12.03 -21.57
N ARG A 82 -3.41 -13.21 -22.21
CA ARG A 82 -2.23 -13.79 -22.87
C ARG A 82 -1.89 -13.05 -24.16
N GLU A 83 -2.88 -12.77 -25.00
CA GLU A 83 -2.66 -12.00 -26.23
C GLU A 83 -2.20 -10.57 -25.92
N ILE A 84 -2.75 -9.92 -24.89
CA ILE A 84 -2.24 -8.62 -24.42
C ILE A 84 -0.77 -8.75 -23.99
N LYS A 85 -0.43 -9.79 -23.22
CA LYS A 85 0.95 -10.00 -22.78
C LYS A 85 1.92 -10.13 -23.95
N ASP A 86 1.54 -10.96 -24.92
CA ASP A 86 2.38 -11.26 -26.08
C ASP A 86 2.50 -10.02 -27.00
N THR A 87 1.44 -9.21 -27.12
CA THR A 87 1.42 -7.98 -27.95
C THR A 87 2.34 -6.88 -27.40
N PHE A 88 2.41 -6.74 -26.08
CA PHE A 88 3.19 -5.68 -25.42
C PHE A 88 4.51 -6.18 -24.81
N GLU A 89 4.92 -7.42 -25.12
CA GLU A 89 6.14 -8.07 -24.63
C GLU A 89 6.40 -7.91 -23.12
N LEU A 90 5.34 -8.02 -22.33
CA LEU A 90 5.38 -7.61 -20.92
C LEU A 90 6.08 -8.64 -20.05
N SER A 91 6.87 -8.14 -19.10
CA SER A 91 7.41 -8.96 -17.99
C SER A 91 6.33 -9.37 -16.97
N ALA A 92 5.18 -8.69 -16.98
CA ALA A 92 4.08 -8.94 -16.06
C ALA A 92 3.39 -10.30 -16.33
N SER A 93 2.93 -10.96 -15.26
CA SER A 93 2.13 -12.18 -15.38
C SER A 93 0.75 -11.89 -15.98
N THR A 94 0.16 -12.87 -16.66
CA THR A 94 -1.23 -12.77 -17.14
C THR A 94 -2.21 -12.45 -16.02
N SER A 95 -1.99 -12.98 -14.80
CA SER A 95 -2.75 -12.63 -13.61
C SER A 95 -2.64 -11.16 -13.20
N THR A 96 -1.48 -10.54 -13.42
CA THR A 96 -1.30 -9.10 -13.17
C THR A 96 -2.12 -8.29 -14.17
N ILE A 97 -2.05 -8.64 -15.45
CA ILE A 97 -2.81 -8.00 -16.53
C ILE A 97 -4.32 -8.11 -16.27
N THR A 98 -4.83 -9.30 -15.93
CA THR A 98 -6.26 -9.48 -15.57
C THR A 98 -6.66 -8.61 -14.38
N ARG A 99 -5.81 -8.51 -13.35
CA ARG A 99 -6.07 -7.62 -12.21
C ARG A 99 -6.16 -6.16 -12.65
N ARG A 100 -5.32 -5.71 -13.59
CA ARG A 100 -5.39 -4.34 -14.15
C ARG A 100 -6.69 -4.07 -14.88
N LEU A 101 -7.11 -5.01 -15.72
CA LEU A 101 -8.39 -4.90 -16.41
C LEU A 101 -9.55 -4.84 -15.40
N HIS A 102 -9.51 -5.66 -14.35
CA HIS A 102 -10.52 -5.60 -13.28
C HIS A 102 -10.49 -4.30 -12.47
N GLU A 103 -9.31 -3.71 -12.20
CA GLU A 103 -9.18 -2.38 -11.58
C GLU A 103 -9.84 -1.29 -12.45
N ALA A 104 -9.87 -1.48 -13.78
CA ALA A 104 -10.56 -0.63 -14.75
C ALA A 104 -12.02 -1.06 -15.05
N ASP A 105 -12.59 -1.96 -14.24
CA ASP A 105 -13.92 -2.56 -14.41
C ASP A 105 -14.17 -3.34 -15.72
N LEU A 106 -13.09 -3.71 -16.42
CA LEU A 106 -13.13 -4.56 -17.60
C LEU A 106 -13.05 -6.03 -17.18
N ARG A 107 -14.21 -6.68 -17.08
CA ARG A 107 -14.32 -8.10 -16.74
C ARG A 107 -14.75 -8.90 -17.96
N SER A 108 -14.06 -10.02 -18.22
CA SER A 108 -14.54 -10.99 -19.21
C SER A 108 -15.86 -11.59 -18.72
N ARG A 109 -16.95 -11.28 -19.43
CA ARG A 109 -18.28 -11.85 -19.15
C ARG A 109 -18.47 -13.06 -20.06
N VAL A 110 -18.46 -14.25 -19.48
CA VAL A 110 -18.84 -15.47 -20.19
C VAL A 110 -20.37 -15.54 -20.26
N PRO A 111 -20.98 -15.70 -21.44
CA PRO A 111 -22.43 -15.89 -21.54
C PRO A 111 -22.84 -17.17 -20.79
N SER A 112 -23.88 -17.07 -19.97
CA SER A 112 -24.44 -18.24 -19.29
C SER A 112 -25.20 -19.11 -20.29
N GLN A 113 -24.86 -20.40 -20.37
CA GLN A 113 -25.67 -21.35 -21.11
C GLN A 113 -26.96 -21.58 -20.34
N LYS A 114 -28.08 -21.00 -20.81
CA LYS A 114 -29.40 -21.33 -20.30
C LYS A 114 -29.85 -22.63 -20.96
N PRO A 115 -30.37 -23.62 -20.19
CA PRO A 115 -30.94 -24.82 -20.80
C PRO A 115 -32.09 -24.41 -21.73
N LEU A 116 -32.10 -24.97 -22.94
CA LEU A 116 -33.22 -24.85 -23.85
C LEU A 116 -34.38 -25.65 -23.23
N VAL A 117 -35.43 -24.94 -22.79
CA VAL A 117 -36.71 -25.55 -22.41
C VAL A 117 -37.49 -25.87 -23.67
#